data_AF-W2TC21-F1
#
_entry.id   AF-W2TC21-F1
#
_cell.length_a   1.000
_cell.length_b   1.000
_cell.length_c   1.000
_cell.angle_alpha   90.00
_cell.angle_beta   90.00
_cell.angle_gamma   90.00
#
_symmetry.space_group_name_H-M   'P 1'
#
loop_
_entity.id
_entity.type
_entity.pdbx_description
1 polymer ?
#
loop_
_entity_poly.entity_id
_entity_poly.type
_entity_poly.pdbx_seq_one_letter_code
_entity_poly.pdbx_strand_id
1 'polypeptide(L)'
;MPRVGSSRVEAAILSPLNPFQCLLSLAQQVDVAAPYLVLLIDQGDLGLGDSTRDYYLDKEKHGKKISAYRQLLINTMAFFLEESNLPKNETKIEQDVDEIIDVETKLAKILVPDEDRRNYSELCNLRRLNDLQKLMPLVNWTRYFHSVAPYVVHDYLGSNPEILIMEIDFMRR
;
A
#
# COMPACT_ATOMS: atom_id res chain seq x y z
N MET A 1 13.71 -33.14 -4.18
CA MET A 1 12.82 -32.15 -3.54
C MET A 1 13.12 -32.08 -2.05
N PRO A 2 13.54 -30.92 -1.55
CA PRO A 2 13.25 -30.52 -0.17
C PRO A 2 12.55 -29.16 -0.12
N ARG A 3 11.70 -29.01 0.90
CA ARG A 3 10.88 -27.84 1.21
C ARG A 3 11.76 -26.64 1.55
N VAL A 4 11.49 -25.49 0.93
CA VAL A 4 12.07 -24.20 1.34
C VAL A 4 11.38 -23.76 2.63
N GLY A 5 12.11 -23.81 3.73
CA GLY A 5 11.72 -23.18 4.99
C GLY A 5 11.92 -21.68 4.89
N SER A 6 10.83 -20.92 4.99
CA SER A 6 10.86 -19.48 5.24
C SER A 6 11.43 -19.23 6.64
N SER A 7 12.59 -18.57 6.71
CA SER A 7 13.21 -18.17 7.98
C SER A 7 13.43 -16.66 8.00
N ARG A 8 12.45 -15.98 8.61
CA ARG A 8 12.54 -14.80 9.50
C ARG A 8 13.69 -13.80 9.25
N VAL A 9 13.35 -12.75 8.50
CA VAL A 9 13.61 -11.34 8.89
C VAL A 9 12.33 -10.54 8.61
N GLU A 10 11.24 -10.90 9.29
CA GLU A 10 10.11 -9.98 9.50
C GLU A 10 10.47 -9.11 10.70
N ALA A 11 11.15 -7.99 10.47
CA ALA A 11 11.42 -7.08 11.57
C ALA A 11 11.44 -5.63 11.06
N ALA A 12 10.41 -4.89 11.49
CA ALA A 12 10.23 -3.44 11.46
C ALA A 12 9.50 -2.80 10.26
N ILE A 13 9.69 -3.21 9.00
CA ILE A 13 9.02 -2.52 7.86
C ILE A 13 7.59 -3.04 7.61
N LEU A 14 7.30 -4.28 8.01
CA LEU A 14 6.08 -5.03 7.69
C LEU A 14 5.06 -5.10 8.84
N SER A 15 5.04 -4.14 9.77
CA SER A 15 3.98 -4.16 10.78
C SER A 15 2.62 -3.93 10.09
N PRO A 16 1.59 -4.75 10.34
CA PRO A 16 0.22 -4.52 9.83
C PRO A 16 -0.43 -3.22 10.37
N LEU A 17 0.31 -2.44 11.16
CA LEU A 17 -0.04 -1.12 11.66
C LEU A 17 0.72 0.00 10.92
N ASN A 18 1.33 -0.26 9.76
CA ASN A 18 1.92 0.78 8.94
C ASN A 18 0.80 1.51 8.17
N PRO A 19 0.41 2.74 8.54
CA PRO A 19 -0.70 3.46 7.90
C PRO A 19 -0.43 3.80 6.42
N PHE A 20 0.78 3.56 5.91
CA PHE A 20 1.16 3.82 4.54
C PHE A 20 0.95 2.66 3.57
N GLN A 21 0.64 1.45 4.08
CA GLN A 21 0.33 0.29 3.22
C GLN A 21 -0.83 0.58 2.25
N CYS A 22 -1.73 1.52 2.60
CA CYS A 22 -2.84 1.92 1.76
C CYS A 22 -2.46 2.76 0.52
N LEU A 23 -1.26 3.36 0.49
CA LEU A 23 -0.81 4.19 -0.63
C LEU A 23 0.34 3.53 -1.40
N LEU A 24 1.27 2.91 -0.68
CA LEU A 24 2.45 2.23 -1.23
C LEU A 24 2.76 0.99 -0.41
N SER A 25 2.95 -0.13 -1.09
CA SER A 25 3.42 -1.35 -0.45
C SER A 25 4.95 -1.44 -0.56
N LEU A 26 5.60 -1.68 0.59
CA LEU A 26 7.03 -1.93 0.67
C LEU A 26 7.25 -3.33 1.20
N ALA A 27 7.96 -4.15 0.42
CA ALA A 27 8.34 -5.49 0.83
C ALA A 27 9.83 -5.73 0.60
N GLN A 28 10.41 -6.62 1.41
CA GLN A 28 11.73 -7.15 1.14
C GLN A 28 11.58 -8.54 0.55
N GLN A 29 12.09 -8.77 -0.67
CA GLN A 29 11.95 -10.05 -1.35
C GLN A 29 13.28 -10.56 -1.90
N VAL A 30 13.44 -11.89 -1.86
CA VAL A 30 14.48 -12.60 -2.58
C VAL A 30 13.99 -12.73 -4.01
N ASP A 31 14.62 -12.00 -4.93
CA ASP A 31 14.30 -12.10 -6.36
C ASP A 31 14.92 -13.39 -6.92
N VAL A 32 14.22 -14.04 -7.85
CA VAL A 32 14.74 -15.22 -8.57
C VAL A 32 15.78 -14.79 -9.62
N ALA A 33 15.70 -13.53 -10.10
CA ALA A 33 16.63 -12.96 -11.07
C ALA A 33 17.86 -12.27 -10.43
N ALA A 34 17.80 -11.93 -9.13
CA ALA A 34 18.91 -11.32 -8.40
C ALA A 34 19.41 -12.26 -7.29
N PRO A 35 20.72 -12.53 -7.18
CA PRO A 35 21.26 -13.42 -6.14
C PRO A 35 21.23 -12.80 -4.72
N TYR A 36 20.56 -11.66 -4.53
CA TYR A 36 20.50 -10.90 -3.29
C TYR A 36 19.10 -10.35 -3.03
N LEU A 37 18.90 -9.94 -1.78
CA LEU A 37 17.67 -9.33 -1.27
C LEU A 37 17.47 -7.94 -1.88
N VAL A 38 16.32 -7.71 -2.51
CA VAL A 38 15.99 -6.44 -3.17
C VAL A 38 14.79 -5.79 -2.46
N LEU A 39 14.80 -4.47 -2.35
CA LEU A 39 13.64 -3.71 -1.90
C LEU A 39 12.61 -3.68 -3.04
N LEU A 40 11.42 -4.20 -2.75
CA LEU A 40 10.28 -4.21 -3.66
C LEU A 40 9.33 -3.06 -3.30
N ILE A 41 8.93 -2.31 -4.32
CA ILE A 41 7.95 -1.23 -4.24
C ILE A 41 6.81 -1.55 -5.18
N ASP A 42 5.59 -1.48 -4.64
CA ASP A 42 4.36 -1.80 -5.35
C ASP A 42 3.29 -0.75 -5.02
N GLN A 43 2.22 -0.73 -5.81
CA GLN A 43 1.02 0.02 -5.47
C GLN A 43 0.47 -0.42 -4.11
N GLY A 44 -0.19 0.50 -3.40
CA GLY A 44 -0.84 0.20 -2.13
C GLY A 44 -2.17 -0.54 -2.30
N ASP A 45 -2.68 -1.04 -1.19
CA ASP A 45 -3.96 -1.76 -1.13
C ASP A 45 -5.12 -0.81 -0.75
N LEU A 46 -6.32 -1.15 -1.18
CA LEU A 46 -7.53 -0.44 -0.74
C LEU A 46 -7.98 -0.97 0.63
N GLY A 47 -8.83 -0.25 1.37
CA GLY A 47 -9.29 -0.66 2.69
C GLY A 47 -10.10 -1.97 2.75
N LEU A 48 -10.48 -2.52 1.59
CA LEU A 48 -11.10 -3.84 1.46
C LEU A 48 -10.10 -4.96 1.07
N GLY A 49 -8.82 -4.62 0.96
CA GLY A 49 -7.72 -5.51 0.61
C GLY A 49 -7.41 -5.56 -0.89
N ASP A 50 -6.44 -6.38 -1.23
CA ASP A 50 -5.96 -6.63 -2.59
C ASP A 50 -7.11 -7.12 -3.48
N SER A 51 -7.03 -6.85 -4.79
CA SER A 51 -8.03 -7.31 -5.77
C SER A 51 -9.47 -6.83 -5.53
N THR A 52 -9.67 -5.75 -4.76
CA THR A 52 -10.99 -5.17 -4.50
C THR A 52 -11.29 -3.90 -5.30
N ARG A 53 -10.40 -3.51 -6.22
CA ARG A 53 -10.55 -2.35 -7.11
C ARG A 53 -11.94 -2.23 -7.71
N ASP A 54 -12.46 -3.31 -8.29
CA ASP A 54 -13.76 -3.31 -8.96
C ASP A 54 -14.92 -3.06 -8.01
N TYR A 55 -14.76 -3.29 -6.71
CA TYR A 55 -15.83 -3.04 -5.74
C TYR A 55 -16.15 -1.55 -5.65
N TYR A 56 -15.13 -0.70 -5.82
CA TYR A 56 -15.25 0.75 -5.82
C TYR A 56 -15.70 1.31 -7.18
N LEU A 57 -15.35 0.63 -8.28
CA LEU A 57 -15.61 1.11 -9.64
C LEU A 57 -16.95 0.64 -10.22
N ASP A 58 -17.42 -0.56 -9.86
CA ASP A 58 -18.68 -1.14 -10.34
C ASP A 58 -19.74 -1.15 -9.23
N LYS A 59 -20.46 -0.03 -9.11
CA LYS A 59 -21.54 0.12 -8.12
C LYS A 59 -22.74 -0.77 -8.40
N GLU A 60 -22.99 -1.15 -9.66
CA GLU A 60 -24.14 -2.00 -10.01
C GLU A 60 -23.93 -3.41 -9.48
N LYS A 61 -22.74 -3.96 -9.67
CA LYS A 61 -22.38 -5.32 -9.25
C LYS A 61 -21.98 -5.40 -7.78
N HIS A 62 -21.35 -4.35 -7.24
CA HIS A 62 -20.70 -4.39 -5.93
C HIS A 62 -21.19 -3.36 -4.92
N GLY A 63 -22.24 -2.58 -5.23
CA GLY A 63 -22.77 -1.54 -4.33
C GLY A 63 -23.08 -2.04 -2.91
N LYS A 64 -23.63 -3.26 -2.77
CA LYS A 64 -23.88 -3.87 -1.45
C LYS A 64 -22.61 -4.06 -0.60
N LYS A 65 -21.48 -4.37 -1.23
CA LYS A 65 -20.20 -4.55 -0.54
C LYS A 65 -19.68 -3.22 -0.02
N ILE A 66 -19.72 -2.17 -0.84
CA ILE A 66 -19.35 -0.81 -0.43
C ILE A 66 -20.27 -0.28 0.65
N SER A 67 -21.59 -0.51 0.56
CA SER A 67 -22.52 -0.12 1.63
C SER A 67 -22.22 -0.83 2.95
N ALA A 68 -21.90 -2.12 2.93
CA ALA A 68 -21.52 -2.85 4.14
C ALA A 68 -20.19 -2.34 4.72
N TYR A 69 -19.22 -2.02 3.86
CA TYR A 69 -17.95 -1.43 4.26
C TYR A 69 -18.12 -0.04 4.89
N ARG A 70 -18.93 0.82 4.28
CA ARG A 70 -19.33 2.12 4.86
C ARG A 70 -19.89 1.95 6.27
N GLN A 71 -20.81 1.00 6.46
CA GLN A 71 -21.42 0.77 7.76
C GLN A 71 -20.39 0.25 8.79
N LEU A 72 -19.46 -0.60 8.37
CA LEU A 72 -18.36 -1.05 9.21
C LEU A 72 -17.53 0.14 9.70
N LEU A 73 -17.10 1.02 8.80
CA LEU A 73 -16.31 2.21 9.16
C LEU A 73 -17.05 3.14 10.12
N ILE A 74 -18.34 3.40 9.88
CA ILE A 74 -19.18 4.21 10.77
C ILE A 74 -19.24 3.58 12.18
N ASN A 75 -19.51 2.27 12.24
CA ASN A 75 -19.62 1.55 13.52
C ASN A 75 -18.28 1.56 14.27
N THR A 76 -17.17 1.36 13.57
CA THR A 76 -15.83 1.40 14.16
C THR A 76 -15.48 2.79 14.70
N MET A 77 -15.77 3.87 13.95
CA MET A 77 -15.54 5.24 14.41
C MET A 77 -16.42 5.59 15.61
N ALA A 78 -17.70 5.22 15.56
CA ALA A 78 -18.62 5.39 16.67
C ALA A 78 -18.11 4.69 17.95
N PHE A 79 -17.64 3.44 17.81
CA PHE A 79 -17.09 2.66 18.91
C PHE A 79 -15.85 3.33 19.52
N PHE A 80 -14.89 3.79 18.71
CA PHE A 80 -13.70 4.48 19.23
C PHE A 80 -14.01 5.78 19.97
N LEU A 81 -14.99 6.56 19.48
CA LEU A 81 -15.41 7.80 20.15
C LEU A 81 -16.08 7.53 21.50
N GLU A 82 -16.91 6.49 21.56
CA GLU A 82 -17.55 6.04 22.81
C GLU A 82 -16.51 5.61 23.85
N GLU A 83 -15.59 4.71 23.47
CA GLU A 83 -14.51 4.24 24.36
C GLU A 83 -13.59 5.38 24.83
N SER A 84 -13.42 6.42 24.00
CA SER A 84 -12.59 7.58 24.33
C SER A 84 -13.34 8.68 25.12
N ASN A 85 -14.62 8.47 25.46
CA ASN A 85 -15.51 9.47 26.08
C ASN A 85 -15.57 10.79 25.30
N LEU A 86 -15.48 10.71 23.96
CA LEU A 86 -15.57 11.87 23.06
C LEU A 86 -17.01 12.04 22.55
N PRO A 87 -17.43 13.28 22.23
CA PRO A 87 -18.78 13.52 21.73
C PRO A 87 -19.00 12.83 20.38
N LYS A 88 -20.03 11.98 20.31
CA LYS A 88 -20.46 11.33 19.07
C LYS A 88 -21.32 12.29 18.24
N ASN A 89 -20.84 12.64 17.05
CA ASN A 89 -21.63 13.34 16.04
C ASN A 89 -21.82 12.41 14.84
N GLU A 90 -22.97 11.76 14.75
CA GLU A 90 -23.26 10.75 13.73
C GLU A 90 -23.18 11.33 12.32
N THR A 91 -23.71 12.53 12.09
CA THR A 91 -23.64 13.20 10.79
C THR A 91 -22.21 13.47 10.37
N LYS A 92 -21.34 13.88 11.30
CA LYS A 92 -19.92 14.12 11.01
C LYS A 92 -19.18 12.82 10.69
N ILE A 93 -19.44 11.74 11.45
CA ILE A 93 -18.87 10.42 11.20
C ILE A 93 -19.26 9.92 9.80
N GLU A 94 -20.53 10.04 9.44
CA GLU A 94 -20.99 9.64 8.10
C GLU A 94 -20.30 10.42 6.98
N GLN A 95 -20.16 11.73 7.13
CA GLN A 95 -19.46 12.59 6.17
C GLN A 95 -17.98 12.21 6.03
N ASP A 96 -17.30 11.99 7.15
CA ASP A 96 -15.88 11.63 7.15
C ASP A 96 -15.66 10.24 6.53
N VAL A 97 -16.57 9.29 6.79
CA VAL A 97 -16.53 7.97 6.16
C VAL A 97 -16.81 8.04 4.66
N ASP A 98 -17.76 8.88 4.23
CA ASP A 98 -18.02 9.11 2.80
C ASP A 98 -16.82 9.73 2.09
N GLU A 99 -16.07 10.61 2.75
CA GLU A 99 -14.81 11.16 2.24
C GLU A 99 -13.72 10.09 2.12
N ILE A 100 -13.60 9.18 3.09
CA ILE A 100 -12.67 8.03 3.01
C ILE A 100 -12.98 7.18 1.77
N ILE A 101 -14.26 6.82 1.56
CA ILE A 101 -14.66 6.01 0.41
C ILE A 101 -14.40 6.75 -0.92
N ASP A 102 -14.58 8.07 -0.97
CA ASP A 102 -14.27 8.85 -2.17
C ASP A 102 -12.77 8.86 -2.48
N VAL A 103 -11.92 9.01 -1.46
CA VAL A 103 -10.46 8.91 -1.60
C VAL A 103 -10.06 7.53 -2.10
N GLU A 104 -10.56 6.45 -1.49
CA GLU A 104 -10.28 5.08 -1.94
C GLU A 104 -10.81 4.81 -3.34
N THR A 105 -11.95 5.39 -3.73
CA THR A 105 -12.49 5.29 -5.09
C THR A 105 -11.58 6.01 -6.10
N LYS A 106 -10.99 7.15 -5.73
CA LYS A 106 -9.99 7.84 -6.57
C LYS A 106 -8.71 7.02 -6.69
N LEU A 107 -8.25 6.40 -5.60
CA LEU A 107 -7.12 5.47 -5.63
C LEU A 107 -7.41 4.26 -6.53
N ALA A 108 -8.58 3.64 -6.41
CA ALA A 108 -8.99 2.51 -7.24
C ALA A 108 -8.90 2.81 -8.75
N LYS A 109 -9.15 4.06 -9.18
CA LYS A 109 -9.05 4.46 -10.59
C LYS A 109 -7.60 4.49 -11.11
N ILE A 110 -6.63 4.74 -10.23
CA ILE A 110 -5.20 4.82 -10.60
C ILE A 110 -4.46 3.51 -10.42
N LEU A 111 -5.00 2.57 -9.61
CA LEU A 111 -4.44 1.23 -9.46
C LEU A 111 -4.46 0.46 -10.79
N VAL A 112 -3.38 -0.28 -11.03
CA VAL A 112 -3.27 -1.21 -12.16
C VAL A 112 -4.18 -2.42 -11.87
N PRO A 113 -5.06 -2.82 -12.81
CA PRO A 113 -5.93 -3.98 -12.66
C PRO A 113 -5.16 -5.29 -12.58
N ASP A 114 -5.60 -6.24 -11.76
CA ASP A 114 -4.90 -7.52 -11.56
C ASP A 114 -4.73 -8.37 -12.83
N GLU A 115 -5.57 -8.16 -13.84
CA GLU A 115 -5.47 -8.83 -15.13
C GLU A 115 -4.21 -8.40 -15.89
N ASP A 116 -3.85 -7.12 -15.78
CA ASP A 116 -2.66 -6.53 -16.38
C ASP A 116 -1.37 -6.89 -15.60
N ARG A 117 -1.52 -7.36 -14.36
CA ARG A 117 -0.41 -7.77 -13.46
C ARG A 117 0.11 -9.19 -13.72
N ARG A 118 -0.46 -9.94 -14.68
CA ARG A 118 -0.14 -11.36 -14.89
C ARG A 118 1.17 -11.61 -15.65
N ASN A 119 1.71 -10.59 -16.32
CA ASN A 119 2.96 -10.69 -17.07
C ASN A 119 4.18 -10.34 -16.21
N TYR A 120 4.55 -11.23 -15.28
CA TYR A 120 5.71 -11.05 -14.39
C TYR A 120 7.05 -10.74 -15.10
N SER A 121 7.22 -11.20 -16.34
CA SER A 121 8.42 -10.90 -17.15
C SER A 121 8.52 -9.44 -17.61
N GLU A 122 7.41 -8.71 -17.67
CA GLU A 122 7.37 -7.27 -18.02
C GLU A 122 7.37 -6.36 -16.76
N LEU A 123 7.08 -6.92 -15.58
CA LEU A 123 6.99 -6.20 -14.30
C LEU A 123 8.32 -6.06 -13.57
N CYS A 124 9.41 -6.66 -14.07
CA CYS A 124 10.72 -6.54 -13.46
C CYS A 124 11.37 -5.17 -13.80
N ASN A 125 10.92 -4.11 -13.13
CA ASN A 125 11.49 -2.77 -13.30
C ASN A 125 12.58 -2.50 -12.26
N LEU A 126 13.78 -3.04 -12.51
CA LEU A 126 14.96 -2.68 -11.72
C LEU A 126 15.31 -1.20 -11.94
N ARG A 127 15.39 -0.45 -10.84
CA ARG A 127 15.71 0.98 -10.79
C ARG A 127 16.65 1.28 -9.66
N ARG A 128 17.26 2.45 -9.67
CA ARG A 128 17.99 2.96 -8.51
C ARG A 128 17.02 3.66 -7.57
N LEU A 129 17.25 3.58 -6.26
CA LEU A 129 16.39 4.20 -5.25
C LEU A 129 16.10 5.69 -5.56
N ASN A 130 17.11 6.43 -6.00
CA ASN A 130 16.97 7.85 -6.35
C ASN A 130 16.06 8.12 -7.57
N ASP A 131 15.75 7.12 -8.40
CA ASP A 131 14.81 7.29 -9.50
C ASP A 131 13.36 7.47 -9.02
N LEU A 132 13.04 7.04 -7.79
CA LEU A 132 11.73 7.25 -7.19
C LEU A 132 11.35 8.73 -7.12
N GLN A 133 12.33 9.61 -6.86
CA GLN A 133 12.09 11.04 -6.80
C GLN A 133 11.69 11.63 -8.17
N LYS A 134 12.11 11.00 -9.27
CA LYS A 134 11.71 11.40 -10.62
C LYS A 134 10.34 10.83 -11.00
N LEU A 135 10.04 9.61 -10.56
CA LEU A 135 8.77 8.94 -10.84
C LEU A 135 7.62 9.58 -10.06
N MET A 136 7.79 9.75 -8.75
CA MET A 136 6.79 10.34 -7.87
C MET A 136 7.41 11.49 -7.05
N PRO A 137 7.46 12.71 -7.62
CA PRO A 137 8.11 13.86 -6.98
C PRO A 137 7.36 14.40 -5.76
N LEU A 138 6.10 14.01 -5.57
CA LEU A 138 5.25 14.44 -4.45
C LEU A 138 5.72 13.88 -3.10
N VAL A 139 6.49 12.79 -3.10
CA VAL A 139 7.01 12.16 -1.88
C VAL A 139 8.47 12.51 -1.69
N ASN A 140 8.84 12.89 -0.47
CA ASN A 140 10.23 12.97 -0.06
C ASN A 140 10.70 11.58 0.37
N TRP A 141 11.25 10.84 -0.59
CA TRP A 141 11.62 9.43 -0.39
C TRP A 141 12.69 9.22 0.67
N THR A 142 13.69 10.10 0.74
CA THR A 142 14.73 10.02 1.78
C THR A 142 14.11 10.14 3.17
N ARG A 143 13.25 11.14 3.39
CA ARG A 143 12.55 11.32 4.67
C ARG A 143 11.64 10.14 4.97
N TYR A 144 10.93 9.64 3.97
CA TYR A 144 10.04 8.49 4.11
C TYR A 144 10.80 7.26 4.59
N PHE A 145 11.84 6.83 3.86
CA PHE A 145 12.62 5.66 4.26
C PHE A 145 13.30 5.83 5.62
N HIS A 146 13.78 7.02 5.96
CA HIS A 146 14.36 7.27 7.28
C HIS A 146 13.32 7.18 8.41
N SER A 147 12.03 7.43 8.12
CA SER A 147 10.95 7.34 9.10
C SER A 147 10.42 5.93 9.32
N VAL A 148 10.43 5.08 8.27
CA VAL A 148 9.87 3.73 8.33
C VAL A 148 10.92 2.63 8.51
N ALA A 149 12.17 2.91 8.14
CA ALA A 149 13.25 1.92 8.20
C ALA A 149 14.14 2.13 9.45
N PRO A 150 14.60 1.04 10.08
CA PRO A 150 15.55 1.12 11.19
C PRO A 150 16.82 1.90 10.83
N TYR A 151 17.40 2.62 11.79
CA TYR A 151 18.62 3.41 11.59
C TYR A 151 19.77 2.62 10.96
N VAL A 152 19.91 1.34 11.30
CA VAL A 152 20.99 0.46 10.80
C VAL A 152 20.99 0.29 9.27
N VAL A 153 19.86 0.54 8.58
CA VAL A 153 19.79 0.45 7.11
C VAL A 153 19.90 1.79 6.40
N HIS A 154 20.06 2.90 7.13
CA HIS A 154 20.13 4.24 6.52
C HIS A 154 21.35 4.40 5.60
N ASP A 155 22.51 3.84 5.96
CA ASP A 155 23.70 3.86 5.11
C ASP A 155 23.49 3.07 3.80
N TYR A 156 22.81 1.92 3.89
CA TYR A 156 22.45 1.13 2.71
C TYR A 156 21.51 1.91 1.80
N LEU A 157 20.47 2.54 2.34
CA LEU A 157 19.55 3.39 1.57
C LEU A 157 20.28 4.60 0.95
N GLY A 158 21.17 5.23 1.70
CA GLY A 158 22.02 6.33 1.24
C GLY A 158 23.00 5.95 0.13
N SER A 159 23.38 4.66 0.05
CA SER A 159 24.22 4.12 -1.03
C SER A 159 23.52 4.02 -2.38
N ASN A 160 22.22 4.38 -2.46
CA ASN A 160 21.39 4.32 -3.67
C ASN A 160 21.31 2.90 -4.26
N PRO A 161 20.72 1.95 -3.52
CA PRO A 161 20.65 0.56 -3.92
C PRO A 161 19.73 0.36 -5.12
N GLU A 162 19.81 -0.83 -5.71
CA GLU A 162 18.84 -1.28 -6.69
C GLU A 162 17.56 -1.70 -5.98
N ILE A 163 16.44 -1.30 -6.58
CA ILE A 163 15.10 -1.60 -6.13
C ILE A 163 14.30 -2.19 -7.28
N LEU A 164 13.31 -3.00 -6.94
CA LEU A 164 12.35 -3.56 -7.87
C LEU A 164 11.05 -2.79 -7.75
N ILE A 165 10.58 -2.18 -8.84
CA ILE A 165 9.28 -1.53 -8.89
C ILE A 165 8.32 -2.45 -9.67
N MET A 166 7.30 -2.97 -9.00
CA MET A 166 6.31 -3.82 -9.65
C MET A 166 5.43 -3.00 -10.60
N GLU A 167 4.79 -1.94 -10.08
CA GLU A 167 3.80 -1.16 -10.82
C GLU A 167 4.34 0.23 -11.20
N ILE A 168 5.21 0.26 -12.21
CA ILE A 168 5.86 1.52 -12.62
C ILE A 168 4.86 2.58 -13.11
N ASP A 169 3.73 2.16 -13.70
CA ASP A 169 2.73 3.08 -14.20
C ASP A 169 1.87 3.68 -13.10
N PHE A 170 1.69 2.99 -11.97
CA PHE A 170 1.11 3.58 -10.77
C PHE A 170 2.00 4.71 -10.24
N MET A 171 3.32 4.47 -10.19
CA MET A 171 4.30 5.43 -9.69
C MET A 171 4.44 6.71 -10.51
N ARG A 172 3.84 6.77 -11.71
CA ARG A 172 3.91 7.92 -12.64
C ARG A 172 2.65 8.80 -12.63
N ARG A 173 1.60 8.41 -11.92
CA ARG A 173 0.30 9.11 -11.88
C ARG A 173 0.27 10.18 -10.81
#